data_AF-F8LAC0-F1
#
_entry.id   AF-F8LAC0-F1
#
_cell.length_a   1.000
_cell.length_b   1.000
_cell.length_c   1.000
_cell.angle_alpha   90.00
_cell.angle_beta   90.00
_cell.angle_gamma   90.00
#
_symmetry.space_group_name_H-M   'P 1'
#
loop_
_entity.id
_entity.type
_entity.pdbx_description
1 polymer ?
#
loop_
_entity_poly.entity_id
_entity_poly.type
_entity_poly.pdbx_seq_one_letter_code
_entity_poly.pdbx_strand_id
1 'polypeptide(L)'
;MSKLLSSLILIICFSISQISAKSDAQEYHSSEIQTFFEDILLIINFNHPYYGNIEFLKEIYSPYFPNIVFYGEAAHPEVVKIKTGIGWHVHRVLKDALIRYPGFRGYICTQDDCFIGFWNFQELNKDKIWFHQNWTVSLDTVEHPWPWWKKSCGRNAVWQAYHKLDACSTKQLKENLGYRNIPYSWADFFYLPNCYRSKFLKICDCFDNPDVFLEISIPTILFCLEQKNKMEMLHVFWGGTGVNANFDYYHPNFHWIHPIKFSCQSSREFVLNVIESQINN
;
A
#
# COMPACT_ATOMS: atom_id res chain seq x y z
N MET A 1 -22.35 -24.91 52.70
CA MET A 1 -21.04 -24.65 52.07
C MET A 1 -20.87 -25.33 50.70
N SER A 2 -21.32 -26.57 50.46
CA SER A 2 -21.04 -27.26 49.17
C SER A 2 -21.66 -26.64 47.92
N LYS A 3 -22.90 -26.10 47.99
CA LYS A 3 -23.59 -25.48 46.84
C LYS A 3 -22.94 -24.18 46.34
N LEU A 4 -22.30 -23.41 47.23
CA LEU A 4 -21.59 -22.18 46.84
C LEU A 4 -20.26 -22.49 46.14
N LEU A 5 -19.54 -23.53 46.62
CA LEU A 5 -18.30 -23.98 46.00
C LEU A 5 -18.54 -24.54 44.58
N SER A 6 -19.60 -25.33 44.40
CA SER A 6 -19.95 -25.88 43.07
C SER A 6 -20.31 -24.80 42.05
N SER A 7 -21.04 -23.76 42.47
CA SER A 7 -21.40 -22.66 41.57
C SER A 7 -20.19 -21.80 41.18
N LEU A 8 -19.26 -21.58 42.11
CA LEU A 8 -18.03 -20.81 41.83
C LEU A 8 -17.10 -21.54 40.86
N ILE A 9 -16.95 -22.87 41.01
CA ILE A 9 -16.17 -23.69 40.08
C ILE A 9 -16.79 -23.67 38.68
N LEU A 10 -18.12 -23.77 38.58
CA LEU A 10 -18.80 -23.75 37.28
C LEU A 10 -18.61 -22.41 36.54
N ILE A 11 -18.65 -21.28 37.26
CA ILE A 11 -18.41 -19.94 36.70
C ILE A 11 -16.96 -19.83 36.21
N ILE A 12 -15.98 -20.26 37.02
CA ILE A 12 -14.57 -20.22 36.64
C ILE A 12 -14.30 -21.10 35.41
N CYS A 13 -14.82 -22.32 35.38
CA CYS A 13 -14.69 -23.20 34.21
C CYS A 13 -15.33 -22.62 32.96
N PHE A 14 -16.51 -21.99 33.09
CA PHE A 14 -17.18 -21.35 31.96
C PHE A 14 -16.37 -20.15 31.43
N SER A 15 -15.84 -19.31 32.31
CA SER A 15 -14.96 -18.18 31.93
C SER A 15 -13.66 -18.65 31.28
N ILE A 16 -13.03 -19.71 31.79
CA ILE A 16 -11.80 -20.29 31.17
C ILE A 16 -12.10 -20.84 29.78
N SER A 17 -13.21 -21.57 29.60
CA SER A 17 -13.60 -22.10 28.29
C SER A 17 -13.90 -20.98 27.28
N GLN A 18 -14.53 -19.88 27.71
CA GLN A 18 -14.77 -18.72 26.85
C GLN A 18 -13.46 -18.01 26.46
N ILE A 19 -12.50 -17.91 27.38
CA ILE A 19 -11.18 -17.33 27.10
C ILE A 19 -10.42 -18.20 26.08
N SER A 20 -10.40 -19.53 26.27
CA SER A 20 -9.74 -20.47 25.35
C SER A 20 -10.38 -20.43 23.95
N ALA A 21 -11.71 -20.43 23.86
CA ALA A 21 -12.39 -20.36 22.56
C ALA A 21 -12.10 -19.04 21.83
N LYS A 22 -11.98 -17.93 22.57
CA LYS A 22 -11.61 -16.63 22.00
C LYS A 22 -10.16 -16.62 21.51
N SER A 23 -9.22 -17.18 22.28
CA SER A 23 -7.82 -17.29 21.84
C SER A 23 -7.68 -18.17 20.60
N ASP A 24 -8.40 -19.29 20.54
CA ASP A 24 -8.34 -20.21 19.40
C ASP A 24 -8.91 -19.57 18.11
N ALA A 25 -10.02 -18.83 18.23
CA ALA A 25 -10.61 -18.11 17.10
C ALA A 25 -9.69 -16.98 16.58
N GLN A 26 -9.04 -16.26 17.49
CA GLN A 26 -8.07 -15.21 17.15
C GLN A 26 -6.84 -15.78 16.44
N GLU A 27 -6.28 -16.88 16.96
CA GLU A 27 -5.14 -17.57 16.35
C GLU A 27 -5.50 -18.08 14.95
N TYR A 28 -6.70 -18.64 14.80
CA TYR A 28 -7.21 -19.10 13.51
C TYR A 28 -7.37 -17.95 12.50
N HIS A 29 -8.01 -16.84 12.88
CA HIS A 29 -8.20 -15.70 11.98
C HIS A 29 -6.86 -15.07 11.55
N SER A 30 -5.92 -14.91 12.49
CA SER A 30 -4.56 -14.47 12.20
C SER A 30 -3.86 -15.40 11.21
N SER A 31 -4.02 -16.72 11.39
CA SER A 31 -3.48 -17.74 10.48
C SER A 31 -4.07 -17.67 9.07
N GLU A 32 -5.38 -17.41 8.92
CA GLU A 32 -6.01 -17.23 7.62
C GLU A 32 -5.48 -15.99 6.88
N ILE A 33 -5.33 -14.87 7.60
CA ILE A 33 -4.73 -13.65 7.04
C ILE A 33 -3.28 -13.93 6.61
N GLN A 34 -2.49 -14.57 7.47
CA GLN A 34 -1.11 -14.91 7.17
C GLN A 34 -1.00 -15.80 5.93
N THR A 35 -1.84 -16.83 5.84
CA THR A 35 -1.92 -17.73 4.67
C THR A 35 -2.28 -16.96 3.40
N PHE A 36 -3.16 -15.96 3.48
CA PHE A 36 -3.51 -15.15 2.33
C PHE A 36 -2.31 -14.36 1.75
N PHE A 37 -1.38 -13.92 2.60
CA PHE A 37 -0.21 -13.12 2.22
C PHE A 37 1.11 -13.91 2.11
N GLU A 38 1.10 -15.23 2.29
CA GLU A 38 2.32 -16.05 2.26
C GLU A 38 3.09 -15.97 0.93
N ASP A 39 2.36 -15.75 -0.16
CA ASP A 39 2.86 -15.66 -1.52
C ASP A 39 3.00 -14.22 -2.03
N ILE A 40 2.86 -13.22 -1.14
CA ILE A 40 2.95 -11.79 -1.44
C ILE A 40 4.20 -11.20 -0.78
N LEU A 41 4.90 -10.32 -1.51
CA LEU A 41 5.96 -9.48 -0.94
C LEU A 41 5.38 -8.12 -0.54
N LEU A 42 5.48 -7.76 0.74
CA LEU A 42 5.19 -6.42 1.24
C LEU A 42 6.43 -5.53 1.12
N ILE A 43 6.34 -4.51 0.27
CA ILE A 43 7.40 -3.53 0.05
C ILE A 43 7.01 -2.24 0.76
N ILE A 44 7.82 -1.81 1.72
CA ILE A 44 7.63 -0.57 2.47
C ILE A 44 8.74 0.42 2.09
N ASN A 45 8.37 1.49 1.40
CA ASN A 45 9.30 2.56 1.03
C ASN A 45 9.32 3.67 2.09
N PHE A 46 10.50 3.99 2.60
CA PHE A 46 10.73 5.16 3.41
C PHE A 46 10.95 6.41 2.55
N ASN A 47 10.03 7.37 2.63
CA ASN A 47 10.14 8.66 1.94
C ASN A 47 11.31 9.50 2.46
N HIS A 48 11.59 9.35 3.75
CA HIS A 48 12.68 9.97 4.49
C HIS A 48 13.31 8.92 5.40
N PRO A 49 14.57 9.07 5.85
CA PRO A 49 15.28 8.06 6.62
C PRO A 49 14.83 7.96 8.09
N TYR A 50 13.52 7.89 8.34
CA TYR A 50 12.90 7.66 9.65
C TYR A 50 12.95 6.17 10.04
N TYR A 51 14.11 5.53 9.86
CA TYR A 51 14.30 4.09 10.07
C TYR A 51 14.08 3.62 11.52
N GLY A 52 14.00 4.55 12.48
CA GLY A 52 13.54 4.24 13.84
C GLY A 52 12.11 3.69 13.93
N ASN A 53 11.33 3.76 12.84
CA ASN A 53 10.00 3.15 12.75
C ASN A 53 10.01 1.68 12.29
N ILE A 54 11.15 1.12 11.87
CA ILE A 54 11.23 -0.26 11.34
C ILE A 54 10.69 -1.29 12.33
N GLU A 55 11.08 -1.21 13.61
CA GLU A 55 10.62 -2.17 14.62
C GLU A 55 9.11 -2.11 14.84
N PHE A 56 8.53 -0.90 14.85
CA PHE A 56 7.08 -0.75 14.95
C PHE A 56 6.35 -1.28 13.71
N LEU A 57 6.90 -1.06 12.51
CA LEU A 57 6.33 -1.60 11.27
C LEU A 57 6.39 -3.14 11.26
N LYS A 58 7.47 -3.74 11.77
CA LYS A 58 7.55 -5.21 11.95
C LYS A 58 6.54 -5.70 12.97
N GLU A 59 6.38 -5.01 14.10
CA GLU A 59 5.42 -5.35 15.15
C GLU A 59 4.00 -5.49 14.56
N ILE A 60 3.58 -4.53 13.73
CA ILE A 60 2.22 -4.54 13.18
C ILE A 60 2.03 -5.42 11.94
N TYR A 61 3.09 -5.68 11.16
CA TYR A 61 2.95 -6.40 9.88
C TYR A 61 3.55 -7.82 9.87
N SER A 62 4.63 -8.10 10.58
CA SER A 62 5.29 -9.43 10.52
C SER A 62 4.43 -10.62 10.99
N PRO A 63 3.43 -10.46 11.89
CA PRO A 63 2.51 -11.57 12.18
C PRO A 63 1.69 -12.01 10.97
N TYR A 64 1.45 -11.13 10.00
CA TYR A 64 0.53 -11.33 8.88
C TYR A 64 1.25 -11.41 7.52
N PHE A 65 2.39 -10.72 7.40
CA PHE A 65 3.20 -10.68 6.19
C PHE A 65 4.53 -11.37 6.45
N PRO A 66 4.70 -12.64 6.06
CA PRO A 66 5.97 -13.35 6.27
C PRO A 66 7.12 -12.79 5.42
N ASN A 67 6.81 -12.07 4.33
CA ASN A 67 7.79 -11.49 3.42
C ASN A 67 7.68 -9.97 3.40
N ILE A 68 8.65 -9.30 4.03
CA ILE A 68 8.72 -7.83 4.10
C ILE A 68 10.09 -7.37 3.61
N VAL A 69 10.12 -6.30 2.81
CA VAL A 69 11.35 -5.60 2.46
C VAL A 69 11.20 -4.09 2.63
N PHE A 70 12.21 -3.47 3.22
CA PHE A 70 12.27 -2.03 3.41
C PHE A 70 13.17 -1.37 2.35
N TYR A 71 12.73 -0.24 1.81
CA TYR A 71 13.46 0.59 0.86
C TYR A 71 13.63 2.01 1.38
N GLY A 72 14.65 2.72 0.91
CA GLY A 72 14.86 4.14 1.22
C GLY A 72 16.19 4.67 0.70
N GLU A 73 16.49 5.95 0.94
CA GLU A 73 17.66 6.59 0.32
C GLU A 73 18.95 6.58 1.15
N ALA A 74 18.84 6.41 2.47
CA ALA A 74 20.00 6.41 3.35
C ALA A 74 20.47 4.97 3.62
N ALA A 75 21.72 4.84 4.07
CA ALA A 75 22.28 3.55 4.41
C ALA A 75 21.67 3.04 5.73
N HIS A 76 21.20 1.79 5.74
CA HIS A 76 20.77 1.07 6.93
C HIS A 76 20.89 -0.45 6.66
N PRO A 77 21.27 -1.29 7.65
CA PRO A 77 21.48 -2.73 7.43
C PRO A 77 20.27 -3.47 6.89
N GLU A 78 19.07 -2.98 7.19
CA GLU A 78 17.79 -3.63 6.84
C GLU A 78 17.06 -2.96 5.67
N VAL A 79 17.65 -1.90 5.08
CA VAL A 79 16.99 -1.10 4.05
C VAL A 79 17.76 -1.21 2.75
N VAL A 80 17.07 -1.60 1.69
CA VAL A 80 17.63 -1.56 0.34
C VAL A 80 17.73 -0.10 -0.10
N LYS A 81 18.97 0.36 -0.25
CA LYS A 81 19.26 1.73 -0.66
C LYS A 81 18.93 1.93 -2.15
N ILE A 82 18.02 2.86 -2.44
CA ILE A 82 17.67 3.27 -3.80
C ILE A 82 17.37 4.77 -3.84
N LYS A 83 17.63 5.42 -4.98
CA LYS A 83 17.29 6.83 -5.17
C LYS A 83 15.78 6.95 -5.47
N THR A 84 15.03 7.52 -4.54
CA THR A 84 13.57 7.69 -4.63
C THR A 84 13.14 9.14 -4.88
N GLY A 85 14.04 10.12 -4.81
CA GLY A 85 13.70 11.54 -4.83
C GLY A 85 12.82 11.96 -3.65
N ILE A 86 13.11 11.52 -2.42
CA ILE A 86 12.25 11.76 -1.25
C ILE A 86 10.88 11.07 -1.41
N GLY A 87 10.89 9.79 -1.79
CA GLY A 87 9.68 9.03 -2.07
C GLY A 87 9.00 9.32 -3.41
N TRP A 88 9.40 10.35 -4.15
CA TRP A 88 8.73 10.78 -5.39
C TRP A 88 8.77 9.80 -6.56
N HIS A 89 9.62 8.78 -6.51
CA HIS A 89 9.91 7.87 -7.61
C HIS A 89 9.74 6.41 -7.19
N VAL A 90 8.63 6.08 -6.51
CA VAL A 90 8.28 4.72 -6.04
C VAL A 90 8.31 3.67 -7.16
N HIS A 91 8.09 4.05 -8.43
CA HIS A 91 8.23 3.13 -9.55
C HIS A 91 9.63 2.49 -9.62
N ARG A 92 10.69 3.18 -9.17
CA ARG A 92 12.05 2.64 -9.05
C ARG A 92 12.15 1.56 -7.99
N VAL A 93 11.47 1.77 -6.85
CA VAL A 93 11.41 0.81 -5.74
C VAL A 93 10.76 -0.48 -6.22
N LEU A 94 9.59 -0.39 -6.85
CA LEU A 94 8.92 -1.57 -7.38
C LEU A 94 9.77 -2.24 -8.48
N LYS A 95 10.36 -1.48 -9.40
CA LYS A 95 11.24 -2.02 -10.43
C LYS A 95 12.39 -2.84 -9.84
N ASP A 96 13.10 -2.31 -8.83
CA ASP A 96 14.18 -3.06 -8.17
C ASP A 96 13.64 -4.30 -7.45
N ALA A 97 12.53 -4.19 -6.73
CA ALA A 97 11.93 -5.32 -6.01
C ALA A 97 11.52 -6.47 -6.95
N LEU A 98 10.91 -6.14 -8.10
CA LEU A 98 10.54 -7.12 -9.13
C LEU A 98 11.77 -7.85 -9.71
N ILE A 99 12.93 -7.19 -9.77
CA ILE A 99 14.18 -7.78 -10.28
C ILE A 99 14.85 -8.61 -9.19
N ARG A 100 14.97 -8.06 -7.98
CA ARG A 100 15.73 -8.61 -6.86
C ARG A 100 15.01 -9.78 -6.17
N TYR A 101 13.69 -9.73 -6.12
CA TYR A 101 12.85 -10.70 -5.43
C TYR A 101 11.79 -11.29 -6.38
N PRO A 102 12.21 -12.06 -7.40
CA PRO A 102 11.27 -12.73 -8.29
C PRO A 102 10.57 -13.90 -7.57
N GLY A 103 9.41 -14.33 -8.07
CA GLY A 103 8.77 -15.59 -7.68
C GLY A 103 7.57 -15.45 -6.74
N PHE A 104 7.29 -14.26 -6.22
CA PHE A 104 6.05 -13.99 -5.50
C PHE A 104 4.85 -13.97 -6.47
N ARG A 105 3.66 -14.31 -5.96
CA ARG A 105 2.41 -14.18 -6.72
C ARG A 105 2.11 -12.73 -7.06
N GLY A 106 2.42 -11.81 -6.16
CA GLY A 106 2.33 -10.38 -6.41
C GLY A 106 3.03 -9.56 -5.33
N TYR A 107 2.95 -8.24 -5.51
CA TYR A 107 3.75 -7.26 -4.78
C TYR A 107 2.85 -6.16 -4.26
N ILE A 108 2.77 -5.99 -2.94
CA ILE A 108 2.18 -4.81 -2.33
C ILE A 108 3.28 -3.77 -2.19
N CYS A 109 3.02 -2.55 -2.65
CA CYS A 109 3.92 -1.43 -2.45
C CYS A 109 3.19 -0.38 -1.62
N THR A 110 3.79 -0.01 -0.48
CA THR A 110 3.29 1.03 0.42
C THR A 110 4.42 1.97 0.85
N GLN A 111 4.09 3.09 1.50
CA GLN A 111 5.07 4.02 2.08
C GLN A 111 5.10 3.95 3.62
N ASP A 112 6.17 4.47 4.24
CA ASP A 112 6.42 4.44 5.68
C ASP A 112 5.44 5.30 6.49
N ASP A 113 4.68 6.17 5.83
CA ASP A 113 3.62 6.97 6.40
C ASP A 113 2.22 6.53 5.93
N CYS A 114 2.06 5.25 5.63
CA CYS A 114 0.78 4.60 5.36
C CYS A 114 0.49 3.49 6.38
N PHE A 115 -0.78 3.31 6.72
CA PHE A 115 -1.26 2.13 7.45
C PHE A 115 -2.24 1.35 6.57
N ILE A 116 -2.08 0.02 6.47
CA ILE A 116 -2.92 -0.82 5.59
C ILE A 116 -3.86 -1.69 6.43
N GLY A 117 -5.15 -1.65 6.09
CA GLY A 117 -6.20 -2.47 6.71
C GLY A 117 -6.24 -3.85 6.07
N PHE A 118 -5.20 -4.65 6.32
CA PHE A 118 -4.96 -5.91 5.60
C PHE A 118 -6.06 -6.97 5.77
N TRP A 119 -6.86 -6.89 6.84
CA TRP A 119 -8.06 -7.71 7.03
C TRP A 119 -9.09 -7.54 5.89
N ASN A 120 -9.19 -6.33 5.31
CA ASN A 120 -10.10 -6.08 4.19
C ASN A 120 -9.61 -6.66 2.86
N PHE A 121 -8.34 -7.07 2.75
CA PHE A 121 -7.77 -7.50 1.47
C PHE A 121 -8.09 -8.94 1.13
N GLN A 122 -8.55 -9.75 2.09
CA GLN A 122 -8.91 -11.15 1.86
C GLN A 122 -10.08 -11.29 0.86
N GLU A 123 -10.89 -10.24 0.71
CA GLU A 123 -11.98 -10.17 -0.26
C GLU A 123 -11.50 -9.81 -1.68
N LEU A 124 -10.27 -9.31 -1.82
CA LEU A 124 -9.73 -8.84 -3.08
C LEU A 124 -9.12 -9.97 -3.91
N ASN A 125 -9.31 -9.90 -5.23
CA ASN A 125 -8.77 -10.89 -6.13
C ASN A 125 -7.27 -10.64 -6.40
N LYS A 126 -6.40 -11.55 -5.95
CA LYS A 126 -4.93 -11.50 -6.13
C LYS A 126 -4.44 -11.58 -7.60
N ASP A 127 -5.32 -11.84 -8.57
CA ASP A 127 -4.99 -11.82 -10.00
C ASP A 127 -5.23 -10.45 -10.66
N LYS A 128 -5.82 -9.52 -9.91
CA LYS A 128 -6.09 -8.15 -10.37
C LYS A 128 -5.16 -7.15 -9.70
N ILE A 129 -4.91 -6.05 -10.39
CA ILE A 129 -4.25 -4.88 -9.80
C ILE A 129 -5.19 -4.30 -8.74
N TRP A 130 -4.66 -3.95 -7.57
CA TRP A 130 -5.40 -3.18 -6.56
C TRP A 130 -4.87 -1.77 -6.52
N PHE A 131 -5.75 -0.80 -6.70
CA PHE A 131 -5.33 0.60 -6.82
C PHE A 131 -6.42 1.56 -6.36
N HIS A 132 -6.03 2.79 -6.02
CA HIS A 132 -6.99 3.83 -5.71
C HIS A 132 -7.67 4.37 -6.98
N GLN A 133 -8.80 5.07 -6.83
CA GLN A 133 -9.39 5.81 -7.93
C GLN A 133 -8.41 6.87 -8.47
N ASN A 134 -8.64 7.33 -9.70
CA ASN A 134 -7.81 8.35 -10.34
C ASN A 134 -8.64 9.57 -10.74
N TRP A 135 -7.96 10.70 -10.83
CA TRP A 135 -8.39 11.85 -11.62
C TRP A 135 -7.63 11.86 -12.95
N THR A 136 -8.02 12.78 -13.83
CA THR A 136 -7.47 12.86 -15.18
C THR A 136 -7.19 14.32 -15.55
N VAL A 137 -6.06 14.56 -16.20
CA VAL A 137 -5.69 15.84 -16.80
C VAL A 137 -5.21 15.61 -18.23
N SER A 138 -5.54 16.51 -19.15
CA SER A 138 -5.00 16.44 -20.51
C SER A 138 -3.52 16.83 -20.49
N LEU A 139 -2.70 16.10 -21.25
CA LEU A 139 -1.29 16.43 -21.44
C LEU A 139 -1.11 17.81 -22.10
N ASP A 140 -2.12 18.30 -22.80
CA ASP A 140 -2.12 19.62 -23.43
C ASP A 140 -2.47 20.75 -22.44
N THR A 141 -2.97 20.43 -21.25
CA THR A 141 -3.23 21.39 -20.17
C THR A 141 -1.90 21.88 -19.58
N VAL A 142 -1.55 23.14 -19.85
CA VAL A 142 -0.35 23.78 -19.28
C VAL A 142 -0.59 24.19 -17.82
N GLU A 143 -1.75 24.78 -17.55
CA GLU A 143 -2.13 25.34 -16.25
C GLU A 143 -3.13 24.42 -15.54
N HIS A 144 -2.78 23.92 -14.35
CA HIS A 144 -3.63 23.05 -13.55
C HIS A 144 -3.51 23.41 -12.06
N PRO A 145 -4.59 23.35 -11.25
CA PRO A 145 -4.56 23.75 -9.84
C PRO A 145 -3.75 22.81 -8.95
N TRP A 146 -3.60 21.54 -9.33
CA TRP A 146 -2.79 20.58 -8.57
C TRP A 146 -1.30 20.96 -8.64
N PRO A 147 -0.65 21.28 -7.50
CA PRO A 147 0.66 21.95 -7.49
C PRO A 147 1.80 21.12 -8.09
N TRP A 148 1.70 19.79 -8.09
CA TRP A 148 2.72 18.91 -8.66
C TRP A 148 2.77 18.97 -10.19
N TRP A 149 1.67 19.36 -10.85
CA TRP A 149 1.59 19.39 -12.32
C TRP A 149 2.61 20.34 -12.95
N LYS A 150 2.84 21.50 -12.34
CA LYS A 150 3.77 22.52 -12.85
C LYS A 150 5.25 22.27 -12.49
N LYS A 151 5.52 21.35 -11.57
CA LYS A 151 6.89 21.04 -11.16
C LYS A 151 7.64 20.30 -12.28
N SER A 152 8.96 20.25 -12.17
CA SER A 152 9.82 19.52 -13.12
C SER A 152 9.43 18.05 -13.27
N CYS A 153 9.03 17.39 -12.18
CA CYS A 153 8.55 16.01 -12.12
C CYS A 153 7.08 15.81 -12.56
N GLY A 154 6.38 16.91 -12.92
CA GLY A 154 4.98 16.92 -13.33
C GLY A 154 4.79 16.80 -14.83
N ARG A 155 4.10 17.77 -15.43
CA ARG A 155 3.69 17.79 -16.85
C ARG A 155 4.84 17.53 -17.80
N ASN A 156 5.95 18.27 -17.66
CA ASN A 156 7.07 18.18 -18.60
C ASN A 156 7.75 16.82 -18.55
N ALA A 157 7.85 16.22 -17.36
CA ALA A 157 8.37 14.88 -17.19
C ALA A 157 7.43 13.83 -17.81
N VAL A 158 6.13 13.86 -17.48
CA VAL A 158 5.19 12.87 -18.05
C VAL A 158 5.01 13.06 -19.55
N TRP A 159 5.13 14.28 -20.09
CA TRP A 159 5.14 14.51 -21.53
C TRP A 159 6.30 13.77 -22.19
N GLN A 160 7.50 13.85 -21.63
CA GLN A 160 8.67 13.12 -22.16
C GLN A 160 8.50 11.60 -22.02
N ALA A 161 7.96 11.13 -20.89
CA ALA A 161 7.68 9.72 -20.67
C ALA A 161 6.63 9.17 -21.65
N TYR A 162 5.56 9.92 -21.89
CA TYR A 162 4.46 9.54 -22.79
C TYR A 162 4.96 9.27 -24.21
N HIS A 163 5.90 10.08 -24.72
CA HIS A 163 6.47 9.89 -26.06
C HIS A 163 7.45 8.72 -26.16
N LYS A 164 7.85 8.11 -25.04
CA LYS A 164 8.67 6.90 -25.00
C LYS A 164 7.84 5.62 -24.92
N LEU A 165 6.54 5.72 -24.62
CA LEU A 165 5.64 4.57 -24.54
C LEU A 165 5.50 3.86 -25.88
N ASP A 166 5.46 2.54 -25.86
CA ASP A 166 5.16 1.76 -27.06
C ASP A 166 3.70 1.92 -27.50
N ALA A 167 3.43 1.57 -28.77
CA ALA A 167 2.10 1.75 -29.36
C ALA A 167 1.00 0.97 -28.61
N CYS A 168 1.31 -0.19 -28.03
CA CYS A 168 0.36 -0.99 -27.26
C CYS A 168 -0.01 -0.29 -25.95
N SER A 169 0.97 0.23 -25.22
CA SER A 169 0.79 0.95 -23.97
C SER A 169 0.02 2.26 -24.20
N THR A 170 0.37 3.01 -25.24
CA THR A 170 -0.34 4.24 -25.62
C THR A 170 -1.78 3.97 -26.02
N LYS A 171 -2.04 2.87 -26.76
CA LYS A 171 -3.39 2.44 -27.11
C LYS A 171 -4.21 2.09 -25.86
N GLN A 172 -3.66 1.29 -24.96
CA GLN A 172 -4.33 0.89 -23.72
C GLN A 172 -4.67 2.10 -22.83
N LEU A 173 -3.72 3.03 -22.69
CA LEU A 173 -3.93 4.26 -21.94
C LEU A 173 -5.04 5.14 -22.56
N LYS A 174 -5.06 5.25 -23.89
CA LYS A 174 -6.11 5.96 -24.63
C LYS A 174 -7.49 5.31 -24.44
N GLU A 175 -7.56 3.98 -24.44
CA GLU A 175 -8.82 3.25 -24.19
C GLU A 175 -9.35 3.49 -22.77
N ASN A 176 -8.46 3.59 -21.78
CA ASN A 176 -8.85 3.84 -20.40
C ASN A 176 -9.27 5.29 -20.13
N LEU A 177 -8.60 6.27 -20.73
CA LEU A 177 -8.69 7.68 -20.30
C LEU A 177 -9.08 8.65 -21.41
N GLY A 178 -9.06 8.24 -22.68
CA GLY A 178 -9.19 9.12 -23.83
C GLY A 178 -7.85 9.62 -24.37
N TYR A 179 -7.91 10.36 -25.47
CA TYR A 179 -6.71 10.81 -26.19
C TYR A 179 -5.89 11.81 -25.36
N ARG A 180 -4.60 11.53 -25.17
CA ARG A 180 -3.62 12.37 -24.45
C ARG A 180 -4.02 12.74 -23.02
N ASN A 181 -4.89 11.95 -22.41
CA ASN A 181 -5.27 12.11 -21.02
C ASN A 181 -4.33 11.30 -20.11
N ILE A 182 -3.87 11.92 -19.04
CA ILE A 182 -2.94 11.36 -18.06
C ILE A 182 -3.67 11.22 -16.72
N PRO A 183 -3.58 10.06 -16.06
CA PRO A 183 -4.16 9.88 -14.75
C PRO A 183 -3.24 10.48 -13.68
N TYR A 184 -3.83 10.98 -12.60
CA TYR A 184 -3.11 11.21 -11.36
C TYR A 184 -3.94 10.73 -10.17
N SER A 185 -3.28 10.30 -9.10
CA SER A 185 -3.92 9.66 -7.95
C SER A 185 -2.97 9.59 -6.76
N TRP A 186 -3.51 9.45 -5.55
CA TRP A 186 -2.75 8.97 -4.40
C TRP A 186 -2.24 7.55 -4.71
N ALA A 187 -0.93 7.43 -4.88
CA ALA A 187 -0.27 6.20 -5.30
C ALA A 187 0.75 5.71 -4.26
N ASP A 188 0.49 6.04 -3.00
CA ASP A 188 1.27 5.61 -1.85
C ASP A 188 0.96 4.17 -1.43
N PHE A 189 -0.13 3.57 -1.94
CA PHE A 189 -0.46 2.15 -1.81
C PHE A 189 -0.96 1.56 -3.14
N PHE A 190 -0.47 0.38 -3.51
CA PHE A 190 -1.01 -0.43 -4.60
C PHE A 190 -0.54 -1.89 -4.55
N TYR A 191 -1.24 -2.77 -5.26
CA TYR A 191 -0.84 -4.16 -5.48
C TYR A 191 -0.66 -4.46 -6.97
N LEU A 192 0.44 -5.14 -7.31
CA LEU A 192 0.76 -5.60 -8.65
C LEU A 192 0.88 -7.14 -8.71
N PRO A 193 -0.01 -7.83 -9.43
CA PRO A 193 0.16 -9.25 -9.73
C PRO A 193 1.42 -9.51 -10.57
N ASN A 194 2.11 -10.62 -10.31
CA ASN A 194 3.36 -10.97 -10.98
C ASN A 194 3.19 -11.23 -12.49
N CYS A 195 1.98 -11.56 -12.98
CA CYS A 195 1.70 -11.69 -14.41
C CYS A 195 1.97 -10.38 -15.20
N TYR A 196 1.96 -9.23 -14.53
CA TYR A 196 2.27 -7.93 -15.13
C TYR A 196 3.75 -7.55 -15.07
N ARG A 197 4.59 -8.32 -14.37
CA ARG A 197 6.00 -7.99 -14.07
C ARG A 197 6.78 -7.54 -15.30
N SER A 198 6.80 -8.35 -16.36
CA SER A 198 7.59 -8.06 -17.56
C SER A 198 7.15 -6.78 -18.26
N LYS A 199 5.83 -6.52 -18.31
CA LYS A 199 5.26 -5.32 -18.93
C LYS A 199 5.49 -4.09 -18.05
N PHE A 200 5.38 -4.22 -16.72
CA PHE A 200 5.70 -3.15 -15.78
C PHE A 200 7.15 -2.70 -15.94
N LEU A 201 8.11 -3.63 -15.93
CA LEU A 201 9.54 -3.32 -16.06
C LEU A 201 9.83 -2.53 -17.34
N LYS A 202 9.24 -2.93 -18.48
CA LYS A 202 9.39 -2.25 -19.76
C LYS A 202 8.84 -0.82 -19.75
N ILE A 203 7.65 -0.63 -19.18
CA ILE A 203 6.99 0.69 -19.16
C ILE A 203 7.67 1.62 -18.15
N CYS A 204 8.07 1.10 -16.99
CA CYS A 204 8.71 1.85 -15.91
C CYS A 204 9.94 2.65 -16.39
N ASP A 205 10.73 2.09 -17.31
CA ASP A 205 11.92 2.75 -17.87
C ASP A 205 11.60 4.09 -18.58
N CYS A 206 10.37 4.26 -19.07
CA CYS A 206 9.93 5.51 -19.68
C CYS A 206 9.79 6.65 -18.66
N PHE A 207 9.52 6.33 -17.39
CA PHE A 207 9.21 7.28 -16.32
C PHE A 207 10.40 7.60 -15.41
N ASP A 208 11.38 6.69 -15.37
CA ASP A 208 12.58 6.80 -14.54
C ASP A 208 13.43 8.02 -14.91
N ASN A 209 13.76 8.17 -16.20
CA ASN A 209 14.41 9.37 -16.74
C ASN A 209 13.41 10.07 -17.66
N PRO A 210 12.41 10.74 -17.07
CA PRO A 210 12.62 12.13 -16.64
C PRO A 210 12.16 12.43 -15.19
N ASP A 211 12.32 11.48 -14.25
CA ASP A 211 11.95 11.65 -12.83
C ASP A 211 10.45 12.00 -12.64
N VAL A 212 9.54 11.22 -13.25
CA VAL A 212 8.10 11.47 -13.12
C VAL A 212 7.63 11.21 -11.69
N PHE A 213 6.82 12.12 -11.14
CA PHE A 213 6.28 12.03 -9.78
C PHE A 213 5.40 10.77 -9.59
N LEU A 214 5.40 10.19 -8.39
CA LEU A 214 4.73 8.91 -8.08
C LEU A 214 3.22 8.96 -8.38
N GLU A 215 2.56 10.06 -8.02
CA GLU A 215 1.13 10.29 -8.22
C GLU A 215 0.75 10.42 -9.70
N ILE A 216 1.72 10.44 -10.62
CA ILE A 216 1.51 10.38 -12.08
C ILE A 216 2.04 9.07 -12.66
N SER A 217 3.29 8.71 -12.31
CA SER A 217 3.98 7.56 -12.90
C SER A 217 3.28 6.24 -12.59
N ILE A 218 2.97 5.96 -11.33
CA ILE A 218 2.30 4.71 -10.93
C ILE A 218 0.93 4.58 -11.61
N PRO A 219 -0.03 5.53 -11.48
CA PRO A 219 -1.32 5.38 -12.14
C PRO A 219 -1.16 5.28 -13.66
N THR A 220 -0.25 6.03 -14.28
CA THR A 220 -0.05 5.92 -15.73
C THR A 220 0.45 4.53 -16.13
N ILE A 221 1.42 3.98 -15.41
CA ILE A 221 1.94 2.63 -15.67
C ILE A 221 0.82 1.61 -15.50
N LEU A 222 0.10 1.61 -14.38
CA LEU A 222 -0.99 0.66 -14.11
C LEU A 222 -2.09 0.72 -15.18
N PHE A 223 -2.46 1.92 -15.64
CA PHE A 223 -3.45 2.11 -16.71
C PHE A 223 -2.91 1.78 -18.11
N CYS A 224 -1.60 1.61 -18.29
CA CYS A 224 -1.03 0.98 -19.48
C CYS A 224 -1.01 -0.55 -19.38
N LEU A 225 -1.09 -1.11 -18.18
CA LEU A 225 -1.05 -2.56 -17.95
C LEU A 225 -2.41 -3.22 -18.20
N GLU A 226 -3.48 -2.63 -17.66
CA GLU A 226 -4.82 -3.24 -17.67
C GLU A 226 -5.94 -2.18 -17.78
N GLN A 227 -7.15 -2.61 -18.14
CA GLN A 227 -8.35 -1.80 -18.17
C GLN A 227 -8.81 -1.45 -16.74
N LYS A 228 -9.24 -0.20 -16.52
CA LYS A 228 -9.67 0.30 -15.21
C LYS A 228 -10.76 -0.57 -14.57
N ASN A 229 -11.72 -1.05 -15.36
CA ASN A 229 -12.84 -1.87 -14.89
C ASN A 229 -12.46 -3.31 -14.51
N LYS A 230 -11.21 -3.72 -14.73
CA LYS A 230 -10.67 -5.02 -14.32
C LYS A 230 -9.74 -4.92 -13.11
N MET A 231 -9.54 -3.74 -12.56
CA MET A 231 -8.79 -3.50 -11.33
C MET A 231 -9.75 -3.49 -10.13
N GLU A 232 -9.24 -3.82 -8.95
CA GLU A 232 -9.96 -3.64 -7.68
C GLU A 232 -9.68 -2.23 -7.14
N MET A 233 -10.74 -1.47 -6.88
CA MET A 233 -10.64 -0.06 -6.45
C MET A 233 -10.63 0.04 -4.93
N LEU A 234 -9.62 0.71 -4.39
CA LEU A 234 -9.38 0.80 -2.95
C LEU A 234 -9.86 2.13 -2.37
N HIS A 235 -10.39 2.07 -1.15
CA HIS A 235 -10.80 3.24 -0.39
C HIS A 235 -9.71 3.65 0.61
N VAL A 236 -9.35 4.92 0.59
CA VAL A 236 -8.35 5.49 1.50
C VAL A 236 -9.00 6.45 2.48
N PHE A 237 -8.54 6.40 3.73
CA PHE A 237 -8.82 7.43 4.71
C PHE A 237 -7.70 8.46 4.70
N TRP A 238 -8.05 9.74 4.59
CA TRP A 238 -7.08 10.80 4.76
C TRP A 238 -6.83 11.04 6.25
N GLY A 239 -5.65 10.64 6.75
CA GLY A 239 -5.33 10.61 8.19
C GLY A 239 -4.94 11.97 8.80
N GLY A 240 -4.77 13.01 7.98
CA GLY A 240 -4.31 14.31 8.43
C GLY A 240 -2.80 14.44 8.58
N THR A 241 -2.31 15.68 8.58
CA THR A 241 -0.86 15.96 8.57
C THR A 241 -0.30 16.16 9.99
N GLY A 242 0.71 15.37 10.37
CA GLY A 242 1.52 15.60 11.56
C GLY A 242 0.72 15.47 12.88
N VAL A 243 0.88 16.44 13.78
CA VAL A 243 0.18 16.49 15.08
C VAL A 243 -1.32 16.76 14.95
N ASN A 244 -1.78 17.18 13.78
CA ASN A 244 -3.21 17.40 13.48
C ASN A 244 -3.86 16.16 12.85
N ALA A 245 -3.25 14.98 13.00
CA ALA A 245 -3.90 13.73 12.63
C ALA A 245 -5.19 13.60 13.44
N ASN A 246 -6.31 13.44 12.73
CA ASN A 246 -7.63 13.24 13.33
C ASN A 246 -8.21 11.95 12.75
N PHE A 247 -8.45 10.99 13.63
CA PHE A 247 -8.98 9.68 13.28
C PHE A 247 -10.44 9.49 13.73
N ASP A 248 -11.12 10.56 14.16
CA ASP A 248 -12.51 10.51 14.66
C ASP A 248 -13.50 10.02 13.58
N TYR A 249 -13.15 10.22 12.31
CA TYR A 249 -13.94 9.82 11.15
C TYR A 249 -13.42 8.54 10.47
N TYR A 250 -12.44 7.87 11.07
CA TYR A 250 -11.94 6.61 10.54
C TYR A 250 -13.01 5.51 10.64
N HIS A 251 -13.04 4.65 9.65
CA HIS A 251 -13.89 3.46 9.62
C HIS A 251 -13.06 2.23 9.22
N PRO A 252 -13.23 1.05 9.85
CA PRO A 252 -12.41 -0.12 9.58
C PRO A 252 -12.49 -0.66 8.15
N ASN A 253 -13.50 -0.26 7.37
CA ASN A 253 -13.66 -0.64 5.95
C ASN A 253 -12.75 0.15 4.99
N PHE A 254 -11.98 1.13 5.49
CA PHE A 254 -10.93 1.73 4.67
C PHE A 254 -9.80 0.72 4.46
N HIS A 255 -9.33 0.66 3.22
CA HIS A 255 -8.27 -0.27 2.83
C HIS A 255 -6.91 0.21 3.33
N TRP A 256 -6.72 1.52 3.44
CA TRP A 256 -5.49 2.11 3.94
C TRP A 256 -5.72 3.55 4.42
N ILE A 257 -4.75 4.06 5.17
CA ILE A 257 -4.71 5.41 5.71
C ILE A 257 -3.47 6.11 5.18
N HIS A 258 -3.63 7.33 4.67
CA HIS A 258 -2.50 8.19 4.36
C HIS A 258 -2.85 9.69 4.51
N PRO A 259 -1.96 10.51 5.07
CA PRO A 259 -0.73 10.11 5.74
C PRO A 259 -0.99 9.68 7.19
N ILE A 260 -0.07 8.92 7.77
CA ILE A 260 0.02 8.64 9.21
C ILE A 260 1.48 8.69 9.65
N LYS A 261 1.79 9.36 10.78
CA LYS A 261 3.17 9.56 11.22
C LYS A 261 3.50 8.68 12.42
N PHE A 262 4.19 7.57 12.18
CA PHE A 262 4.58 6.64 13.26
C PHE A 262 5.67 7.18 14.19
N SER A 263 6.23 8.37 13.96
CA SER A 263 6.99 9.08 15.00
C SER A 263 6.10 9.62 16.13
N CYS A 264 4.79 9.66 15.94
CA CYS A 264 3.82 10.14 16.93
C CYS A 264 3.22 8.95 17.70
N GLN A 265 3.34 8.97 19.03
CA GLN A 265 2.84 7.90 19.91
C GLN A 265 1.34 7.67 19.76
N SER A 266 0.54 8.74 19.66
CA SER A 266 -0.91 8.63 19.47
C SER A 266 -1.30 7.93 18.16
N SER A 267 -0.51 8.07 17.10
CA SER A 267 -0.72 7.35 15.84
C SER A 267 -0.42 5.86 15.98
N ARG A 268 0.62 5.50 16.76
CA ARG A 268 0.94 4.09 17.06
C ARG A 268 -0.17 3.44 17.88
N GLU A 269 -0.59 4.10 18.96
CA GLU A 269 -1.68 3.63 19.82
C GLU A 269 -2.98 3.46 19.05
N PHE A 270 -3.33 4.42 18.18
CA PHE A 270 -4.48 4.30 17.30
C PHE A 270 -4.40 3.04 16.42
N VAL A 271 -3.27 2.82 15.73
CA VAL A 271 -3.11 1.65 14.85
C VAL A 271 -3.18 0.34 15.63
N LEU A 272 -2.53 0.25 16.79
CA LEU A 272 -2.58 -0.94 17.63
C LEU A 272 -4.02 -1.24 18.09
N ASN A 273 -4.76 -0.21 18.52
CA ASN A 273 -6.17 -0.37 18.92
C ASN A 273 -7.05 -0.82 17.74
N VAL A 274 -6.81 -0.29 16.54
CA VAL A 274 -7.54 -0.71 15.34
C VAL A 274 -7.23 -2.17 15.04
N ILE A 275 -5.96 -2.58 14.98
CA ILE A 275 -5.58 -3.98 14.72
C ILE A 275 -6.22 -4.90 15.77
N GLU A 276 -6.09 -4.57 17.05
CA GLU A 276 -6.69 -5.35 18.14
C GLU A 276 -8.20 -5.51 17.94
N SER A 277 -8.90 -4.44 17.55
CA SER A 277 -10.34 -4.48 17.31
C SER A 277 -10.74 -5.31 16.08
N GLN A 278 -9.89 -5.42 15.06
CA GLN A 278 -10.24 -6.13 13.83
C GLN A 278 -9.82 -7.60 13.85
N ILE A 279 -8.78 -7.94 14.60
CA ILE A 279 -8.28 -9.31 14.71
C ILE A 279 -8.99 -10.09 15.82
N ASN A 280 -9.50 -9.40 16.85
CA ASN A 280 -10.13 -10.03 18.02
C ASN A 280 -11.66 -10.10 17.97
N ASN A 281 -12.28 -9.61 16.88
CA ASN A 281 -13.73 -9.65 16.64
C ASN A 281 -14.07 -10.68 15.57
#